data_AF-A0A6J8A0X3-F1
#
_entry.id   AF-A0A6J8A0X3-F1
#
_cell.length_a   1.000
_cell.length_b   1.000
_cell.length_c   1.000
_cell.angle_alpha   90.00
_cell.angle_beta   90.00
_cell.angle_gamma   90.00
#
_symmetry.space_group_name_H-M   'P 1'
#
loop_
_entity.id
_entity.type
_entity.pdbx_description
1 polymer ?
#
loop_
_entity_poly.entity_id
_entity_poly.type
_entity_poly.pdbx_seq_one_letter_code
_entity_poly.pdbx_strand_id
1 'polypeptide(L)'
;MSVPTDETPPVTCLDNIILQEHEVKVILQITNVNKASGPDGISPRLLKIASDIVAKPLCYIFNLSLAKMLERNTGEDEGYNCDLHID
;
A
#
# COMPACT_ATOMS: atom_id res chain seq x y z
N MET A 1 -7.62 -14.32 49.07
CA MET A 1 -8.69 -13.97 48.13
C MET A 1 -7.99 -13.56 46.84
N SER A 2 -8.00 -14.44 45.84
CA SER A 2 -7.17 -14.30 44.63
C SER A 2 -7.91 -13.38 43.64
N VAL A 3 -7.22 -12.35 43.15
CA VAL A 3 -7.74 -11.43 42.14
C VAL A 3 -7.88 -12.21 40.83
N PRO A 4 -9.04 -12.20 40.15
CA PRO A 4 -9.18 -12.84 38.85
C PRO A 4 -8.31 -12.10 37.82
N THR A 5 -7.60 -12.91 37.04
CA THR A 5 -6.62 -12.54 36.02
C THR A 5 -7.20 -11.58 34.98
N ASP A 6 -6.37 -10.60 34.63
CA ASP A 6 -6.55 -9.63 33.56
C ASP A 6 -6.53 -10.35 32.20
N GLU A 7 -7.70 -10.78 31.74
CA GLU A 7 -7.91 -11.29 30.37
C GLU A 7 -7.80 -10.08 29.42
N THR A 8 -6.57 -9.70 29.06
CA THR A 8 -6.38 -8.69 28.01
C THR A 8 -6.97 -9.23 26.71
N PRO A 9 -7.89 -8.47 26.06
CA PRO A 9 -8.52 -8.94 24.83
C PRO A 9 -7.46 -9.20 23.75
N PRO A 10 -7.66 -10.20 22.87
CA PRO A 10 -6.72 -10.49 21.80
C PRO A 10 -6.49 -9.23 20.97
N VAL A 11 -5.26 -8.72 20.97
CA VAL A 11 -4.86 -7.63 20.09
C VAL A 11 -4.96 -8.14 18.66
N THR A 12 -5.92 -7.61 17.91
CA THR A 12 -6.03 -7.85 16.48
C THR A 12 -5.05 -6.92 15.76
N CYS A 13 -3.95 -7.49 15.29
CA CYS A 13 -2.98 -6.78 14.45
C CYS A 13 -3.28 -7.02 12.96
N LEU A 14 -3.10 -5.96 12.17
CA LEU A 14 -3.11 -6.06 10.71
C LEU A 14 -1.71 -6.46 10.26
N ASP A 15 -1.51 -7.76 10.06
CA ASP A 15 -0.25 -8.30 9.58
C ASP A 15 -0.38 -8.68 8.09
N ASN A 16 0.67 -8.41 7.31
CA ASN A 16 0.80 -8.81 5.89
C ASN A 16 -0.20 -8.16 4.91
N ILE A 17 -0.16 -6.82 4.78
CA ILE A 17 -0.89 -6.10 3.74
C ILE A 17 -0.05 -6.04 2.47
N ILE A 18 -0.49 -6.72 1.40
CA ILE A 18 0.14 -6.69 0.07
C ILE A 18 -0.89 -6.22 -0.95
N LEU A 19 -0.62 -5.09 -1.60
CA LEU A 19 -1.44 -4.55 -2.67
C LEU A 19 -1.10 -5.22 -4.00
N GLN A 20 -2.13 -5.48 -4.80
CA GLN A 20 -1.97 -5.96 -6.17
C GLN A 20 -2.11 -4.82 -7.18
N GLU A 21 -1.35 -4.90 -8.28
CA GLU A 21 -1.37 -3.87 -9.34
C GLU A 21 -2.77 -3.61 -9.89
N HIS A 22 -3.56 -4.68 -10.08
CA HIS A 22 -4.93 -4.55 -10.61
C HIS A 22 -5.86 -3.79 -9.66
N GLU A 23 -5.68 -3.90 -8.34
CA GLU A 23 -6.45 -3.16 -7.34
C GLU A 23 -6.14 -1.66 -7.45
N VAL A 24 -4.85 -1.32 -7.49
CA VAL A 24 -4.39 0.06 -7.65
C VAL A 24 -4.93 0.66 -8.96
N LYS A 25 -4.87 -0.11 -10.05
CA LYS A 25 -5.42 0.30 -11.35
C LYS A 25 -6.91 0.59 -11.29
N VAL A 26 -7.72 -0.28 -10.68
CA VAL A 26 -9.17 -0.08 -10.53
C VAL A 26 -9.45 1.21 -9.76
N ILE A 27 -8.72 1.47 -8.67
CA ILE A 27 -8.85 2.71 -7.88
C ILE A 27 -8.52 3.95 -8.72
N LEU A 28 -7.45 3.91 -9.51
CA LEU A 28 -7.08 5.01 -10.43
C LEU A 28 -8.19 5.25 -11.47
N GLN A 29 -8.79 4.18 -12.00
CA GLN A 29 -9.85 4.28 -13.00
C GLN A 29 -11.16 4.85 -12.45
N ILE A 30 -11.51 4.59 -11.19
CA ILE A 30 -12.72 5.15 -10.55
C ILE A 30 -12.49 6.51 -9.89
N THR A 31 -11.26 7.04 -9.95
CA THR A 31 -10.92 8.34 -9.35
C THR A 31 -11.80 9.47 -9.93
N ASN A 32 -12.33 10.30 -9.03
CA ASN A 32 -13.18 11.44 -9.40
C ASN A 32 -12.34 12.58 -9.98
N VAL A 33 -12.52 12.83 -11.28
CA VAL A 33 -11.76 13.83 -12.06
C VAL A 33 -12.06 15.29 -11.68
N ASN A 34 -13.13 15.54 -10.91
CA ASN A 34 -13.52 16.88 -10.48
C ASN A 34 -12.90 17.29 -9.14
N LYS A 35 -12.08 16.43 -8.52
CA LYS A 35 -11.32 16.78 -7.32
C LYS A 35 -10.13 17.67 -7.67
N ALA A 36 -9.70 18.48 -6.69
CA ALA A 36 -8.47 19.24 -6.82
C ALA A 36 -7.25 18.31 -6.90
N SER A 37 -6.19 18.76 -7.58
CA SER A 37 -4.89 18.10 -7.55
C SER A 37 -4.29 18.16 -6.15
N GLY A 38 -3.46 17.17 -5.82
CA GLY A 38 -2.66 17.18 -4.60
C GLY A 38 -1.56 18.25 -4.64
N PRO A 39 -0.77 18.38 -3.56
CA PRO A 39 0.40 19.26 -3.52
C PRO A 39 1.51 18.83 -4.51
N ASP A 40 1.41 17.62 -5.05
CA ASP A 40 2.22 17.09 -6.14
C ASP A 40 1.86 17.67 -7.53
N GLY A 41 0.74 18.40 -7.63
CA GLY A 41 0.26 18.97 -8.88
C GLY A 41 -0.33 17.96 -9.86
N ILE A 42 -0.42 16.68 -9.49
CA ILE A 42 -0.92 15.63 -10.38
C ILE A 42 -2.44 15.68 -10.40
N SER A 43 -3.01 15.91 -11.59
CA SER A 43 -4.48 15.99 -11.72
C SER A 43 -5.12 14.60 -11.61
N PRO A 44 -6.30 14.48 -10.98
CA PRO A 44 -7.05 13.22 -10.92
C PRO A 44 -7.44 12.68 -12.31
N ARG A 45 -7.59 13.58 -13.30
CA ARG A 45 -7.79 13.22 -14.70
C ARG A 45 -6.58 12.51 -15.30
N LEU A 46 -5.37 13.00 -15.03
CA LEU A 46 -4.13 12.37 -15.50
C LEU A 46 -3.97 10.98 -14.88
N LEU A 47 -4.21 10.83 -13.58
CA LEU A 47 -4.15 9.53 -12.90
C LEU A 47 -5.09 8.50 -13.53
N LYS A 48 -6.32 8.93 -13.89
CA LYS A 48 -7.30 8.06 -14.53
C LYS A 48 -6.88 7.64 -15.95
N ILE A 49 -6.36 8.57 -16.75
CA ILE A 49 -5.92 8.30 -18.14
C ILE A 49 -4.65 7.44 -18.14
N ALA A 50 -3.68 7.75 -17.27
CA ALA A 50 -2.40 7.05 -17.19
C ALA A 50 -2.46 5.81 -16.30
N SER A 51 -3.65 5.34 -15.92
CA SER A 51 -3.83 4.25 -14.94
C SER A 51 -3.06 2.98 -15.30
N ASP A 52 -3.02 2.60 -16.58
CA ASP A 52 -2.25 1.46 -17.08
C ASP A 52 -0.73 1.60 -16.88
N ILE A 53 -0.22 2.83 -16.92
CA ILE A 53 1.21 3.13 -16.85
C ILE A 53 1.65 3.29 -15.39
N VAL A 54 0.83 3.96 -14.58
CA VAL A 54 1.20 4.34 -13.20
C VAL A 54 0.78 3.32 -12.14
N ALA A 55 -0.10 2.36 -12.46
CA ALA A 55 -0.55 1.35 -11.49
C ALA A 55 0.62 0.53 -10.92
N LYS A 56 1.49 0.01 -11.78
CA LYS A 56 2.66 -0.77 -11.37
C LYS A 56 3.63 0.00 -10.47
N PRO A 57 4.14 1.19 -10.85
CA PRO A 57 5.05 1.93 -9.99
C PRO A 57 4.39 2.42 -8.70
N LEU A 58 3.11 2.82 -8.71
CA LEU A 58 2.40 3.19 -7.49
C LEU A 58 2.21 2.01 -6.54
N CYS A 59 1.82 0.84 -7.07
CA CYS A 59 1.70 -0.40 -6.29
C CYS A 59 3.02 -0.74 -5.59
N TYR A 60 4.15 -0.64 -6.31
CA TYR A 60 5.48 -0.83 -5.75
C TYR A 60 5.78 0.14 -4.59
N ILE A 61 5.55 1.45 -4.80
CA ILE A 61 5.82 2.48 -3.78
C ILE A 61 4.94 2.28 -2.54
N PHE A 62 3.66 1.92 -2.73
CA PHE A 62 2.74 1.68 -1.63
C PHE A 62 3.14 0.43 -0.83
N ASN A 63 3.45 -0.69 -1.50
CA ASN A 63 3.93 -1.90 -0.83
C ASN A 63 5.26 -1.65 -0.10
N LEU A 64 6.18 -0.88 -0.68
CA LEU A 64 7.41 -0.48 0.00
C LEU A 64 7.14 0.32 1.27
N SER A 65 6.16 1.23 1.23
CA SER A 65 5.77 2.02 2.41
C SER A 65 5.10 1.17 3.48
N LEU A 66 4.27 0.20 3.08
CA LEU A 66 3.64 -0.76 3.98
C LEU A 66 4.65 -1.70 4.63
N ALA A 67 5.57 -2.26 3.84
CA ALA A 67 6.65 -3.11 4.32
C ALA A 67 7.49 -2.38 5.38
N LYS A 68 7.95 -1.16 5.10
CA LYS A 68 8.68 -0.33 6.08
C LYS A 68 7.88 -0.02 7.35
N MET A 69 6.56 0.06 7.25
CA MET A 69 5.71 0.26 8.43
C MET A 69 5.58 -1.02 9.26
N LEU A 70 5.47 -2.18 8.60
CA LEU A 70 5.35 -3.49 9.24
C LEU A 70 6.68 -3.97 9.83
N GLU A 71 7.81 -3.73 9.15
CA GLU A 71 9.17 -4.00 9.63
C GLU A 71 9.52 -3.20 10.89
N ARG A 72 8.92 -2.03 11.11
CA ARG A 72 9.05 -1.33 12.40
C ARG A 72 8.47 -2.13 13.58
N ASN A 73 7.60 -3.10 13.31
CA ASN A 73 7.07 -4.02 14.32
C ASN A 73 7.89 -5.31 14.41
N THR A 74 8.63 -5.68 13.37
CA THR A 74 9.44 -6.91 13.30
C THR A 74 10.76 -6.59 12.60
N GLY A 75 11.80 -6.34 13.38
CA GLY A 75 13.13 -6.08 12.82
C GLY A 75 13.71 -7.33 12.17
N GLU A 76 13.77 -7.36 10.83
CA GLU A 76 14.66 -8.20 10.02
C GLU A 76 14.58 -7.71 8.55
N ASP A 77 15.71 -7.22 8.01
CA ASP A 77 15.88 -6.68 6.65
C ASP A 77 16.10 -7.82 5.62
N GLU A 78 15.16 -8.02 4.69
CA GLU A 78 15.38 -8.87 3.51
C GLU A 78 15.04 -8.09 2.22
N GLY A 79 16.06 -7.87 1.40
CA GLY A 79 16.03 -7.01 0.23
C GLY A 79 15.19 -7.57 -0.93
N TYR A 80 14.33 -6.73 -1.50
CA TYR A 80 13.54 -7.04 -2.69
C TYR A 80 14.36 -6.80 -3.97
N ASN A 81 14.75 -7.89 -4.64
CA ASN A 81 15.31 -7.85 -5.99
C ASN A 81 14.18 -7.94 -7.03
N CYS A 82 14.00 -6.88 -7.81
CA CYS A 82 13.05 -6.85 -8.92
C CYS A 82 13.79 -7.24 -10.21
N ASP A 83 13.88 -8.54 -10.49
CA ASP A 83 14.34 -9.03 -11.79
C ASP A 83 13.40 -8.52 -12.90
N LEU A 84 13.91 -7.54 -13.65
CA LEU A 84 13.26 -6.96 -14.81
C LEU A 84 13.57 -7.85 -16.03
N HIS A 85 12.71 -8.84 -16.29
CA HIS A 85 12.70 -9.50 -17.60
C HIS A 85 11.96 -8.59 -18.61
N ILE A 86 12.71 -8.08 -19.58
CA ILE A 86 12.18 -7.46 -20.81
C ILE A 86 12.40 -8.50 -21.90
N ASP A 87 11.31 -9.03 -22.46
CA ASP A 87 11.31 -9.73 -23.74
C ASP A 87 11.20 -8.73 -24.89
#